data_AF-A0A376BNM9-F1
#
_entry.id   AF-A0A376BNM9-F1
#
_cell.length_a   1.000
_cell.length_b   1.000
_cell.length_c   1.000
_cell.angle_alpha   90.00
_cell.angle_beta   90.00
_cell.angle_gamma   90.00
#
_symmetry.space_group_name_H-M   'P 1'
#
loop_
_entity.id
_entity.type
_entity.pdbx_description
1 polymer ?
#
loop_
_entity_poly.entity_id
_entity_poly.type
_entity_poly.pdbx_seq_one_letter_code
_entity_poly.pdbx_strand_id
1 'polypeptide(L)'
;MKKSLFLMMLCLPLLAQAVCETGNVYEDIDCHEREIAKIKPKMNATYRELVKLNTHDAHKSFEQSQKLWLQFIEKDCEFENTPSAMAQGAGSGLGLLACKHERYAARLKQMQNIVRELREVK
;
A
#
# COMPACT_ATOMS: atom_id res chain seq x y z
N MET A 1 -15.19 -23.16 -43.37
CA MET A 1 -13.80 -22.97 -42.91
C MET A 1 -13.69 -21.61 -42.22
N LYS A 2 -13.03 -21.62 -41.07
CA LYS A 2 -13.07 -20.70 -39.94
C LYS A 2 -12.57 -19.29 -40.28
N LYS A 3 -13.21 -18.25 -39.72
CA LYS A 3 -12.58 -16.92 -39.57
C LYS A 3 -12.77 -16.39 -38.15
N SER A 4 -11.71 -16.62 -37.38
CA SER A 4 -11.15 -15.87 -36.25
C SER A 4 -12.09 -15.10 -35.32
N LEU A 5 -12.30 -15.67 -34.13
CA LEU A 5 -12.70 -14.94 -32.93
C LEU A 5 -11.55 -14.00 -32.52
N PHE A 6 -11.76 -12.69 -32.56
CA PHE A 6 -10.82 -11.69 -32.02
C PHE A 6 -10.96 -11.71 -30.49
N LEU A 7 -10.13 -12.49 -29.81
CA LEU A 7 -10.00 -12.45 -28.36
C LEU A 7 -9.10 -11.26 -28.00
N MET A 8 -9.72 -10.10 -27.77
CA MET A 8 -9.03 -8.93 -27.22
C MET A 8 -8.70 -9.23 -25.74
N MET A 9 -7.53 -9.83 -25.52
CA MET A 9 -6.90 -9.90 -24.20
C MET A 9 -6.65 -8.46 -23.72
N LEU A 10 -7.54 -7.97 -22.83
CA LEU A 10 -7.26 -6.81 -22.00
C LEU A 10 -6.07 -7.15 -21.10
N CYS A 11 -4.85 -6.85 -21.57
CA CYS A 11 -3.73 -6.59 -20.69
C CYS A 11 -4.02 -5.26 -19.98
N LEU A 12 -4.80 -5.31 -18.89
CA LEU A 12 -4.71 -4.25 -17.90
C LEU A 12 -3.26 -4.26 -17.40
N PRO A 13 -2.51 -3.16 -17.51
CA PRO A 13 -1.27 -3.04 -16.77
C PRO A 13 -1.67 -2.97 -15.29
N LEU A 14 -1.76 -4.15 -14.66
CA LEU A 14 -1.67 -4.25 -13.21
C LEU A 14 -0.37 -3.54 -12.85
N LEU A 15 -0.52 -2.39 -12.21
CA LEU A 15 0.57 -1.64 -11.61
C LEU A 15 1.50 -2.66 -10.97
N ALA A 16 2.73 -2.78 -11.46
CA ALA A 16 3.68 -3.77 -10.99
C ALA A 16 3.99 -3.48 -9.52
N GLN A 17 3.18 -4.05 -8.63
CA GLN A 17 3.52 -4.23 -7.23
C GLN A 17 4.59 -5.31 -7.21
N ALA A 18 5.63 -5.12 -6.39
CA ALA A 18 6.59 -6.18 -6.19
C ALA A 18 5.85 -7.42 -5.69
N VAL A 19 6.00 -8.52 -6.42
CA VAL A 19 5.45 -9.82 -6.03
C VAL A 19 6.41 -10.41 -5.01
N CYS A 20 6.05 -10.34 -3.73
CA CYS A 20 6.80 -10.94 -2.63
C CYS A 20 6.33 -12.39 -2.39
N GLU A 21 6.35 -13.19 -3.45
CA GLU A 21 5.95 -14.61 -3.44
C GLU A 21 7.05 -15.45 -4.12
N THR A 22 8.20 -15.54 -3.48
CA THR A 22 9.33 -16.36 -3.90
C THR A 22 9.16 -17.83 -3.52
N GLY A 23 8.24 -18.12 -2.59
CA GLY A 23 8.06 -19.45 -2.00
C GLY A 23 8.98 -19.71 -0.80
N ASN A 24 9.87 -18.77 -0.49
CA ASN A 24 10.70 -18.78 0.71
C ASN A 24 10.19 -17.72 1.71
N VAL A 25 9.72 -18.18 2.87
CA VAL A 25 9.11 -17.32 3.89
C VAL A 25 10.02 -16.17 4.35
N TYR A 26 11.33 -16.40 4.44
CA TYR A 26 12.28 -15.38 4.88
C TYR A 26 12.57 -14.36 3.78
N GLU A 27 12.70 -14.82 2.53
CA GLU A 27 12.88 -13.92 1.38
C GLU A 27 11.64 -13.05 1.16
N ASP A 28 10.45 -13.61 1.38
CA ASP A 28 9.18 -12.91 1.25
C ASP A 28 8.99 -11.87 2.38
N ILE A 29 9.35 -12.22 3.62
CA ILE A 29 9.45 -11.28 4.75
C ILE A 29 10.36 -10.11 4.40
N ASP A 30 11.59 -10.40 3.98
CA ASP A 30 12.59 -9.39 3.61
C ASP A 30 12.10 -8.51 2.45
N CYS A 31 11.38 -9.09 1.50
CA CYS A 31 10.77 -8.37 0.40
C CYS A 31 9.75 -7.34 0.91
N HIS A 32 8.80 -7.75 1.75
CA HIS A 32 7.78 -6.86 2.30
C HIS A 32 8.38 -5.73 3.14
N GLU A 33 9.39 -6.01 3.96
CA GLU A 33 10.08 -4.99 4.74
C GLU A 33 10.73 -3.93 3.84
N ARG A 34 11.45 -4.37 2.79
CA ARG A 34 12.09 -3.46 1.82
C ARG A 34 11.06 -2.62 1.09
N GLU A 35 9.93 -3.19 0.68
CA GLU A 35 8.89 -2.43 -0.03
C GLU A 35 8.20 -1.41 0.88
N ILE A 36 7.90 -1.77 2.13
CA ILE A 36 7.40 -0.81 3.14
C ILE A 36 8.42 0.32 3.34
N ALA A 37 9.71 0.00 3.44
CA ALA A 37 10.78 0.98 3.59
C ALA A 37 10.89 1.92 2.37
N LYS A 38 10.57 1.45 1.15
CA LYS A 38 10.50 2.29 -0.06
C LYS A 38 9.24 3.16 -0.12
N ILE A 39 8.12 2.72 0.47
CA ILE A 39 6.86 3.46 0.46
C ILE A 39 6.90 4.67 1.42
N LYS A 40 7.44 4.50 2.63
CA LYS A 40 7.47 5.55 3.66
C LYS A 40 8.08 6.89 3.17
N PRO A 41 9.24 6.91 2.48
CA PRO A 41 9.79 8.14 1.91
C PRO A 41 8.88 8.78 0.84
N LYS A 42 8.19 7.97 0.03
CA LYS A 42 7.23 8.46 -0.97
C LYS A 42 6.02 9.11 -0.31
N MET A 43 5.51 8.55 0.79
CA MET A 43 4.44 9.17 1.57
C MET A 43 4.87 10.52 2.14
N ASN A 44 6.08 10.61 2.70
CA ASN A 44 6.64 11.87 3.21
C ASN A 44 6.81 12.91 2.10
N ALA A 45 7.23 12.49 0.90
CA ALA A 45 7.31 13.37 -0.26
C ALA A 45 5.93 13.89 -0.67
N THR A 46 4.92 13.03 -0.77
CA THR A 46 3.54 13.41 -1.07
C THR A 46 2.95 14.35 -0.02
N TYR A 47 3.27 14.16 1.27
CA TYR A 47 2.87 15.10 2.32
C TYR A 47 3.54 16.47 2.17
N ARG A 48 4.84 16.54 1.84
CA ARG A 48 5.49 17.82 1.54
C ARG A 48 4.83 18.54 0.37
N GLU A 49 4.40 17.80 -0.65
CA GLU A 49 3.63 18.36 -1.77
C GLU A 49 2.27 18.90 -1.32
N LEU A 50 1.54 18.17 -0.47
CA LEU A 50 0.28 18.64 0.13
C LEU A 50 0.47 19.97 0.87
N VAL A 51 1.51 20.08 1.71
CA VAL A 51 1.81 21.29 2.48
C VAL A 51 2.06 22.48 1.55
N LYS A 52 2.79 22.28 0.43
CA LYS A 52 3.05 23.36 -0.56
C LYS A 52 1.79 23.88 -1.25
N LEU A 53 0.73 23.09 -1.36
CA LEU A 53 -0.51 23.56 -1.98
C LEU A 53 -1.16 24.68 -1.17
N ASN A 54 -0.88 24.76 0.14
CA ASN A 54 -1.43 25.75 1.06
C ASN A 54 -2.97 25.81 1.02
N THR A 55 -3.61 24.65 0.83
CA THR A 55 -5.06 24.54 0.73
C THR A 55 -5.69 24.37 2.11
N HIS A 56 -6.70 25.20 2.40
CA HIS A 56 -7.64 25.22 3.55
C HIS A 56 -7.54 24.01 4.50
N ASP A 57 -6.58 24.04 5.44
CA ASP A 57 -6.36 23.03 6.50
C ASP A 57 -6.18 21.57 6.05
N ALA A 58 -6.02 21.29 4.75
CA ALA A 58 -5.94 19.93 4.22
C ALA A 58 -4.77 19.14 4.83
N HIS A 59 -3.65 19.80 5.14
CA HIS A 59 -2.52 19.19 5.82
C HIS A 59 -2.87 18.76 7.26
N LYS A 60 -3.65 19.56 8.00
CA LYS A 60 -4.07 19.26 9.37
C LYS A 60 -5.03 18.06 9.40
N SER A 61 -6.01 18.04 8.50
CA SER A 61 -6.90 16.88 8.34
C SER A 61 -6.13 15.62 7.95
N PHE A 62 -5.14 15.76 7.06
CA PHE A 62 -4.26 14.64 6.70
C PHE A 62 -3.46 14.13 7.91
N GLU A 63 -2.84 14.99 8.71
CA GLU A 63 -2.06 14.57 9.89
C GLU A 63 -2.91 13.80 10.91
N GLN A 64 -4.11 14.29 11.20
CA GLN A 64 -5.05 13.62 12.09
C GLN A 64 -5.47 12.26 11.54
N SER A 65 -5.83 12.21 10.25
CA SER A 65 -6.17 10.97 9.56
C SER A 65 -5.00 9.99 9.55
N GLN A 66 -3.77 10.46 9.29
CA GLN A 66 -2.58 9.63 9.18
C GLN A 66 -2.20 9.01 10.53
N LYS A 67 -2.34 9.77 11.62
CA LYS A 67 -2.11 9.26 12.98
C LYS A 67 -3.06 8.12 13.33
N LEU A 68 -4.35 8.30 13.07
CA LEU A 68 -5.36 7.26 13.34
C LEU A 68 -5.21 6.06 12.41
N TRP A 69 -4.89 6.30 11.13
CA TRP A 69 -4.65 5.26 10.16
C TRP A 69 -3.48 4.35 10.56
N LEU A 70 -2.38 4.91 11.07
CA LEU A 70 -1.24 4.12 11.57
C LEU A 70 -1.63 3.18 12.72
N GLN A 71 -2.50 3.63 13.62
CA GLN A 71 -3.01 2.80 14.72
C GLN A 71 -3.97 1.72 14.20
N PHE A 72 -4.85 2.10 13.27
CA PHE A 72 -5.78 1.19 12.63
C PHE A 72 -5.04 0.05 11.94
N ILE A 73 -4.09 0.34 11.05
CA ILE A 73 -3.40 -0.73 10.30
C ILE A 73 -2.59 -1.67 11.19
N GLU A 74 -2.11 -1.20 12.33
CA GLU A 74 -1.41 -2.06 13.28
C GLU A 74 -2.38 -3.10 13.85
N LYS A 75 -3.53 -2.65 14.34
CA LYS A 75 -4.54 -3.51 14.96
C LYS A 75 -5.29 -4.38 13.97
N ASP A 76 -5.58 -3.83 12.79
CA ASP A 76 -6.25 -4.55 11.71
C ASP A 76 -5.36 -5.69 11.20
N CYS A 77 -4.08 -5.42 10.90
CA CYS A 77 -3.17 -6.47 10.44
C CYS A 77 -2.81 -7.48 11.55
N GLU A 78 -2.74 -7.07 12.82
CA GLU A 78 -2.63 -8.02 13.95
C GLU A 78 -3.83 -8.99 13.98
N PHE A 79 -5.05 -8.46 13.83
CA PHE A 79 -6.27 -9.25 13.84
C PHE A 79 -6.36 -10.18 12.63
N GLU A 80 -6.11 -9.68 11.41
CA GLU A 80 -6.08 -10.48 10.19
C GLU A 80 -5.04 -11.61 10.26
N ASN A 81 -3.91 -11.37 10.93
CA ASN A 81 -2.84 -12.36 11.10
C ASN A 81 -3.11 -13.40 12.20
N THR A 82 -4.27 -13.34 12.89
CA THR A 82 -4.60 -14.27 13.99
C THR A 82 -4.44 -15.75 13.61
N PRO A 83 -4.94 -16.23 12.44
CA PRO A 83 -4.79 -17.64 12.06
C PRO A 83 -3.32 -18.07 11.95
N SER A 84 -2.49 -17.23 11.32
CA SER A 84 -1.05 -17.50 11.14
C SER A 84 -0.28 -17.40 12.45
N ALA A 85 -0.67 -16.47 13.34
CA ALA A 85 -0.10 -16.35 14.68
C ALA A 85 -0.35 -17.61 15.54
N MET A 86 -1.50 -18.26 15.37
CA MET A 86 -1.82 -19.50 16.09
C MET A 86 -1.02 -20.72 15.57
N ALA A 87 -0.67 -20.74 14.29
CA ALA A 87 0.07 -21.84 13.67
C ALA A 87 1.56 -21.92 14.08
N GLN A 88 2.10 -20.84 14.67
CA GLN A 88 3.51 -20.67 15.07
C GLN A 88 4.51 -20.70 13.90
N GLY A 89 5.65 -20.01 14.05
CA GLY A 89 6.73 -19.96 13.05
C GLY A 89 6.73 -18.71 12.14
N ALA A 90 7.64 -18.68 11.17
CA ALA A 90 7.91 -17.50 10.33
C ALA A 90 6.71 -17.06 9.48
N GLY A 91 5.77 -17.96 9.16
CA GLY A 91 4.55 -17.63 8.42
C GLY A 91 3.66 -16.58 9.11
N SER A 92 3.72 -16.48 10.44
CA SER A 92 3.06 -15.41 11.20
C SER A 92 3.69 -14.04 10.93
N GLY A 93 5.01 -13.97 10.81
CA GLY A 93 5.70 -12.73 10.44
C GLY A 93 5.38 -12.30 9.02
N LEU A 94 5.33 -13.27 8.10
CA LEU A 94 4.98 -13.03 6.70
C LEU A 94 3.56 -12.45 6.55
N GLY A 95 2.55 -13.06 7.17
CA GLY A 95 1.16 -12.59 7.06
C GLY A 95 0.98 -11.15 7.57
N LEU A 96 1.60 -10.83 8.72
CA LEU A 96 1.58 -9.47 9.28
C LEU A 96 2.22 -8.44 8.33
N LEU A 97 3.40 -8.77 7.77
CA LEU A 97 4.13 -7.87 6.88
C LEU A 97 3.45 -7.71 5.53
N ALA A 98 2.87 -8.77 4.98
CA ALA A 98 2.10 -8.74 3.75
C ALA A 98 0.90 -7.78 3.88
N CYS A 99 0.10 -7.92 4.96
CA CYS A 99 -1.00 -7.00 5.25
C CYS A 99 -0.52 -5.55 5.34
N LYS A 100 0.53 -5.29 6.14
CA LYS A 100 1.06 -3.93 6.28
C LYS A 100 1.52 -3.37 4.94
N HIS A 101 2.25 -4.16 4.14
CA HIS A 101 2.71 -3.73 2.82
C HIS A 101 1.55 -3.28 1.93
N GLU A 102 0.49 -4.08 1.82
CA GLU A 102 -0.71 -3.74 1.05
C GLU A 102 -1.34 -2.43 1.53
N ARG A 103 -1.53 -2.28 2.85
CA ARG A 103 -2.13 -1.08 3.45
C ARG A 103 -1.28 0.16 3.18
N TYR A 104 0.04 0.08 3.33
CA TYR A 104 0.97 1.18 3.01
C TYR A 104 0.91 1.58 1.52
N ALA A 105 0.86 0.60 0.61
CA ALA A 105 0.78 0.85 -0.83
C ALA A 105 -0.55 1.53 -1.20
N ALA A 106 -1.67 1.04 -0.66
CA ALA A 106 -2.99 1.62 -0.86
C ALA A 106 -3.05 3.07 -0.32
N ARG A 107 -2.50 3.32 0.87
CA ARG A 107 -2.48 4.66 1.47
C ARG A 107 -1.64 5.63 0.66
N LEU A 108 -0.48 5.23 0.16
CA LEU A 108 0.33 6.07 -0.74
C LEU A 108 -0.47 6.46 -2.00
N LYS A 109 -1.15 5.50 -2.63
CA LYS A 109 -1.98 5.76 -3.81
C LYS A 109 -3.12 6.74 -3.50
N GLN A 110 -3.81 6.54 -2.37
CA GLN A 110 -4.84 7.47 -1.90
C GLN A 110 -4.29 8.89 -1.70
N MET A 111 -3.15 9.02 -1.01
CA MET A 111 -2.50 10.31 -0.78
C MET A 111 -2.16 11.01 -2.10
N GLN A 112 -1.58 10.28 -3.06
CA GLN A 112 -1.22 10.83 -4.37
C GLN A 112 -2.44 11.31 -5.15
N ASN A 113 -3.54 10.56 -5.12
CA ASN A 113 -4.79 10.95 -5.77
C ASN A 113 -5.37 12.23 -5.17
N ILE A 114 -5.48 12.31 -3.85
CA ILE A 114 -6.00 13.50 -3.16
C ILE A 114 -5.13 14.71 -3.46
N VAL A 115 -3.79 14.58 -3.41
CA VAL A 115 -2.87 15.69 -3.74
C VAL A 115 -3.00 16.12 -5.19
N ARG A 116 -3.21 15.18 -6.12
CA ARG A 116 -3.46 15.50 -7.53
C ARG A 116 -4.76 16.28 -7.70
N GLU A 117 -5.85 15.82 -7.10
CA GLU A 117 -7.16 16.50 -7.16
C GLU A 117 -7.10 17.90 -6.55
N LEU A 118 -6.42 18.07 -5.42
CA LEU A 118 -6.22 19.38 -4.80
C LEU A 118 -5.40 20.35 -5.67
N ARG A 119 -4.51 19.85 -6.53
CA ARG A 119 -3.80 20.68 -7.52
C ARG A 119 -4.71 21.15 -8.65
N GLU A 120 -5.67 20.33 -9.06
CA GLU A 120 -6.59 20.63 -10.16
C GLU A 120 -7.65 21.67 -9.78
N VAL A 121 -7.92 21.83 -8.48
CA VAL A 121 -8.90 22.79 -7.93
C VAL A 121 -8.26 24.13 -7.54
N LYS A 122 -6.93 24.26 -7.59
CA LYS A 122 -6.19 25.50 -7.30
C LYS A 122 -5.92 26.29 -8.57
#